data_AF-A0A388LJZ6-F1
#
_entry.id   AF-A0A388LJZ6-F1
#
_cell.length_a   1.000
_cell.length_b   1.000
_cell.length_c   1.000
_cell.angle_alpha   90.00
_cell.angle_beta   90.00
_cell.angle_gamma   90.00
#
_symmetry.space_group_name_H-M   'P 1'
#
loop_
_entity.id
_entity.type
_entity.pdbx_description
1 polymer ?
#
loop_
_entity_poly.entity_id
_entity_poly.type
_entity_poly.pdbx_seq_one_letter_code
_entity_poly.pdbx_strand_id
1 'polypeptide(L)'
;MKSWTWKLKWDDVEKRQVKAGVTTRKADDCEKKWDNLYQQFKRVHKFMVLSGKENFFTLTPAQRREKDFDFRMDERVYREMEVMTKADHTVHPANLADTGAEGGVQMGGSAAGKQESVPSEGAGEGQDDEAGLTRDSTFTSGSGGGAGKRKNVRQQTFEAIADVMDKHGQLMATTVDSASKRQCSVLTRQCDILEREVDIQRQHYEKADQANLMMCNALLEIAKTIRERS
;
A
#
# COMPACT_ATOMS: atom_id res chain seq x y z
N MET A 1 15.50 19.31 -4.78
CA MET A 1 15.48 20.35 -5.84
C MET A 1 14.12 20.32 -6.51
N LYS A 2 13.30 21.36 -6.37
CA LYS A 2 12.07 21.48 -7.17
C LYS A 2 12.52 21.70 -8.63
N SER A 3 12.15 20.81 -9.54
CA SER A 3 12.56 20.95 -10.95
C SER A 3 11.96 22.23 -11.53
N TRP A 4 12.74 22.94 -12.35
CA TRP A 4 12.35 24.17 -13.05
C TRP A 4 10.98 24.04 -13.75
N THR A 5 10.64 22.83 -14.20
CA THR A 5 9.36 22.45 -14.81
C THR A 5 8.14 22.63 -13.90
N TRP A 6 8.26 22.42 -12.59
CA TRP A 6 7.16 22.64 -11.64
C TRP A 6 6.91 24.11 -11.38
N LYS A 7 7.96 24.93 -11.36
CA LYS A 7 7.85 26.38 -11.17
C LYS A 7 7.11 27.05 -12.34
N LEU A 8 7.44 26.66 -13.57
CA LEU A 8 6.74 27.14 -14.79
C LEU A 8 5.25 26.79 -14.82
N LYS A 9 4.84 25.64 -14.26
CA LYS A 9 3.42 25.25 -14.18
C LYS A 9 2.64 26.15 -13.22
N TRP A 10 3.22 26.51 -12.09
CA TRP A 10 2.59 27.43 -11.13
C TRP A 10 2.51 28.87 -11.66
N ASP A 11 3.52 29.31 -12.41
CA ASP A 11 3.48 30.60 -13.11
C ASP A 11 2.34 30.67 -14.15
N ASP A 12 2.03 29.56 -14.84
CA ASP A 12 0.90 29.48 -15.75
C ASP A 12 -0.45 29.50 -15.02
N VAL A 13 -0.56 28.82 -13.87
CA VAL A 13 -1.75 28.87 -13.01
C VAL A 13 -2.00 30.28 -12.50
N GLU A 14 -0.96 30.98 -12.07
CA GLU A 14 -1.04 32.39 -11.67
C GLU A 14 -1.59 33.27 -12.81
N LYS A 15 -1.03 33.15 -14.03
CA LYS A 15 -1.51 33.90 -15.20
C LYS A 15 -2.98 33.66 -15.50
N ARG A 16 -3.45 32.41 -15.39
CA ARG A 16 -4.87 32.08 -15.59
C ARG A 16 -5.77 32.65 -14.48
N GLN A 17 -5.30 32.65 -13.23
CA GLN A 17 -6.03 33.27 -12.11
C GLN A 17 -6.15 34.78 -12.28
N VAL A 18 -5.06 35.46 -12.66
CA VAL A 18 -5.07 36.89 -12.97
C VAL A 18 -6.03 37.21 -14.10
N LYS A 19 -6.03 36.41 -15.18
CA LYS A 19 -6.96 36.55 -16.31
C LYS A 19 -8.43 36.37 -15.88
N ALA A 20 -8.70 35.55 -14.88
CA ALA A 20 -10.02 35.35 -14.29
C ALA A 20 -10.40 36.42 -13.25
N GLY A 21 -9.58 37.45 -13.07
CA GLY A 21 -9.83 38.55 -12.12
C GLY A 21 -9.43 38.25 -10.68
N VAL A 22 -8.74 37.14 -10.41
CA VAL A 22 -8.20 36.81 -9.09
C VAL A 22 -6.81 37.43 -8.97
N THR A 23 -6.75 38.64 -8.42
CA THR A 23 -5.54 39.50 -8.42
C THR A 23 -4.57 39.27 -7.25
N THR A 24 -4.85 38.35 -6.34
CA THR A 24 -4.22 38.32 -5.00
C THR A 24 -3.18 37.23 -4.72
N ARG A 25 -2.75 36.39 -5.67
CA ARG A 25 -1.83 35.28 -5.33
C ARG A 25 -0.68 35.09 -6.32
N LYS A 26 0.55 35.18 -5.80
CA LYS A 26 1.78 34.79 -6.49
C LYS A 26 1.81 33.26 -6.67
N ALA A 27 2.57 32.75 -7.64
CA ALA A 27 2.77 31.32 -7.86
C ALA A 27 3.05 30.51 -6.57
N ASP A 28 3.89 31.03 -5.68
CA ASP A 28 4.21 30.39 -4.39
C ASP A 28 2.99 30.29 -3.45
N ASP A 29 2.08 31.25 -3.48
CA ASP A 29 0.86 31.24 -2.67
C ASP A 29 -0.19 30.28 -3.24
N CYS A 30 -0.22 30.12 -4.57
CA CYS A 30 -1.03 29.11 -5.25
C CYS A 30 -0.57 27.70 -4.90
N GLU A 31 0.74 27.44 -4.91
CA GLU A 31 1.32 26.16 -4.51
C GLU A 31 0.96 25.83 -3.06
N LYS A 32 1.19 26.75 -2.11
CA LYS A 32 0.83 26.55 -0.70
C LYS A 32 -0.66 26.31 -0.49
N LYS A 33 -1.51 27.03 -1.22
CA LYS A 33 -2.96 26.85 -1.11
C LYS A 33 -3.39 25.49 -1.64
N TRP A 34 -2.81 25.05 -2.76
CA TRP A 34 -3.04 23.73 -3.30
C TRP A 34 -2.58 22.63 -2.35
N ASP A 35 -1.37 22.73 -1.78
CA ASP A 35 -0.87 21.77 -0.81
C ASP A 35 -1.80 21.65 0.40
N ASN A 36 -2.24 22.78 0.94
CA ASN A 36 -3.20 22.79 2.06
C ASN A 36 -4.51 22.09 1.68
N LEU A 37 -5.07 22.41 0.51
CA LEU A 37 -6.30 21.81 0.01
C LEU A 37 -6.15 20.30 -0.23
N TYR A 38 -5.02 19.88 -0.79
CA TYR A 38 -4.71 18.47 -1.04
C TYR A 38 -4.52 17.67 0.25
N GLN A 39 -3.90 18.27 1.27
CA GLN A 39 -3.82 17.65 2.60
C GLN A 39 -5.20 17.52 3.26
N GLN A 40 -6.06 18.52 3.11
CA GLN A 40 -7.46 18.46 3.56
C GLN A 40 -8.24 17.37 2.85
N PHE A 41 -8.11 17.28 1.51
CA PHE A 41 -8.69 16.20 0.72
C PHE A 41 -8.26 14.82 1.23
N LYS A 42 -6.96 14.58 1.44
CA LYS A 42 -6.47 13.28 1.95
C LYS A 42 -7.08 12.92 3.30
N ARG A 43 -7.21 13.89 4.22
CA ARG A 43 -7.84 13.69 5.53
C ARG A 43 -9.31 13.29 5.39
N VAL A 44 -10.07 14.02 4.57
CA VAL A 44 -11.50 13.73 4.31
C VAL A 44 -11.67 12.39 3.60
N HIS A 45 -10.87 12.12 2.58
CA HIS A 45 -10.94 10.90 1.79
C HIS A 45 -10.62 9.67 2.65
N LYS A 46 -9.56 9.72 3.47
CA LYS A 46 -9.23 8.65 4.42
C LYS A 46 -10.35 8.41 5.42
N PHE A 47 -10.96 9.46 5.94
CA PHE A 47 -12.11 9.33 6.86
C PHE A 47 -13.30 8.63 6.19
N MET A 48 -13.66 9.04 4.98
CA MET A 48 -14.78 8.45 4.23
C MET A 48 -14.51 6.99 3.86
N VAL A 49 -13.27 6.63 3.50
CA VAL A 49 -12.87 5.25 3.20
C VAL A 49 -12.88 4.37 4.46
N LEU A 50 -12.34 4.84 5.58
CA LEU A 50 -12.26 4.05 6.82
C LEU A 50 -13.59 3.93 7.55
N SER A 51 -14.42 4.97 7.50
CA SER A 51 -15.72 4.96 8.19
C SER A 51 -16.72 4.06 7.46
N GLY A 52 -16.62 3.94 6.12
CA GLY A 52 -17.47 3.10 5.27
C GLY A 52 -18.96 3.47 5.24
N LYS A 53 -19.45 4.24 6.24
CA LYS A 53 -20.85 4.63 6.43
C LYS A 53 -21.02 6.14 6.62
N GLU A 54 -20.07 6.83 7.26
CA GLU A 54 -20.19 8.28 7.45
C GLU A 54 -19.54 9.08 6.30
N ASN A 55 -20.27 10.09 5.83
CA ASN A 55 -19.80 11.00 4.79
C ASN A 55 -19.55 12.39 5.37
N PHE A 56 -18.34 12.93 5.15
CA PHE A 56 -17.94 14.26 5.62
C PHE A 56 -18.94 15.37 5.26
N PHE A 57 -19.55 15.32 4.07
CA PHE A 57 -20.48 16.33 3.59
C PHE A 57 -21.85 16.25 4.26
N THR A 58 -22.23 15.07 4.76
CA THR A 58 -23.47 14.85 5.52
C THR A 58 -23.35 15.23 7.00
N LEU A 59 -22.13 15.35 7.53
CA LEU A 59 -21.90 15.74 8.92
C LEU A 59 -22.28 17.20 9.17
N THR A 60 -22.87 17.47 10.33
CA THR A 60 -23.06 18.84 10.83
C THR A 60 -21.71 19.48 11.21
N PRO A 61 -21.59 20.81 11.22
CA PRO A 61 -20.36 21.49 11.65
C PRO A 61 -19.90 21.10 13.06
N ALA A 62 -20.83 20.77 13.97
CA ALA A 62 -20.49 20.31 15.32
C ALA A 62 -19.81 18.93 15.30
N GLN A 63 -20.38 17.98 14.57
CA GLN A 63 -19.81 16.63 14.39
C GLN A 63 -18.47 16.65 13.65
N ARG A 64 -18.27 17.60 12.73
CA ARG A 64 -16.98 17.80 12.07
C ARG A 64 -15.90 18.22 13.06
N ARG A 65 -16.22 19.14 13.98
CA ARG A 65 -15.27 19.57 15.03
C ARG A 65 -14.94 18.46 16.02
N GLU A 66 -15.91 17.60 16.36
CA GLU A 66 -15.67 16.42 17.21
C GLU A 66 -14.70 15.42 16.57
N LYS A 67 -14.67 15.38 15.23
CA LYS A 67 -13.77 14.55 14.43
C LYS A 67 -12.50 15.30 13.97
N ASP A 68 -12.15 16.38 14.67
CA ASP A 68 -10.96 17.21 14.40
C ASP A 68 -10.88 17.82 12.98
N PHE A 69 -12.03 18.01 12.34
CA PHE A 69 -12.12 18.79 11.11
C PHE A 69 -12.43 20.25 11.44
N ASP A 70 -11.38 21.06 11.49
CA ASP A 70 -11.41 22.51 11.71
C ASP A 70 -11.62 23.32 10.41
N PHE A 71 -11.69 22.64 9.26
CA PHE A 71 -11.81 23.26 7.94
C PHE A 71 -13.12 22.92 7.24
N ARG A 72 -13.47 23.76 6.25
CA ARG A 72 -14.54 23.48 5.29
C ARG A 72 -13.93 22.96 4.00
N MET A 73 -14.49 21.86 3.50
CA MET A 73 -14.21 21.35 2.16
C MET A 73 -15.49 21.50 1.34
N ASP A 74 -15.37 22.02 0.12
CA ASP A 74 -16.48 22.04 -0.83
C ASP A 74 -16.63 20.68 -1.50
N GLU A 75 -17.87 20.20 -1.65
CA GLU A 75 -18.14 18.87 -2.20
C GLU A 75 -17.75 18.77 -3.68
N ARG A 76 -17.92 19.83 -4.47
CA ARG A 76 -17.52 19.82 -5.89
C ARG A 76 -16.01 19.76 -6.01
N VAL A 77 -15.29 20.55 -5.22
CA VAL A 77 -13.83 20.52 -5.17
C VAL A 77 -13.32 19.14 -4.77
N TYR A 78 -13.94 18.51 -3.77
CA TYR A 78 -13.59 17.14 -3.38
C TYR A 78 -13.81 16.14 -4.51
N ARG A 79 -14.95 16.20 -5.21
CA ARG A 79 -15.25 15.28 -6.33
C ARG A 79 -14.27 15.45 -7.48
N GLU A 80 -13.91 16.69 -7.83
CA GLU A 80 -12.89 16.93 -8.87
C GLU A 80 -11.52 16.36 -8.47
N MET A 81 -11.10 16.53 -7.21
CA MET A 81 -9.85 15.97 -6.70
C MET A 81 -9.90 14.44 -6.60
N GLU A 82 -11.05 13.86 -6.29
CA GLU A 82 -11.27 12.43 -6.30
C GLU A 82 -11.16 11.87 -7.72
N VAL A 83 -11.78 12.52 -8.71
CA VAL A 83 -11.65 12.15 -10.13
C VAL A 83 -10.20 12.25 -10.57
N MET A 84 -9.49 13.33 -10.25
CA MET A 84 -8.07 13.49 -10.55
C MET A 84 -7.23 12.37 -9.92
N THR A 85 -7.47 12.04 -8.65
CA THR A 85 -6.70 11.01 -7.93
C THR A 85 -7.01 9.59 -8.42
N LYS A 86 -8.26 9.33 -8.87
CA LYS A 86 -8.65 8.07 -9.52
C LYS A 86 -8.16 7.97 -10.97
N ALA A 87 -8.06 9.11 -11.66
CA ALA A 87 -7.56 9.22 -13.02
C ALA A 87 -6.03 9.28 -13.10
N ASP A 88 -5.32 9.44 -11.98
CA ASP A 88 -3.89 9.18 -11.91
C ASP A 88 -3.65 7.67 -12.00
N HIS A 89 -3.36 7.19 -13.21
CA HIS A 89 -3.03 5.80 -13.53
C HIS A 89 -1.73 5.33 -12.86
N THR A 90 -0.99 6.25 -12.22
CA THR A 90 0.19 5.98 -11.39
C THR A 90 -0.18 5.50 -9.98
N VAL A 91 -1.40 5.76 -9.48
CA VAL A 91 -1.84 5.39 -8.12
C VAL A 91 -2.89 4.28 -8.11
N HIS A 92 -3.72 4.17 -9.16
CA HIS A 92 -4.69 3.08 -9.29
C HIS A 92 -4.76 2.54 -10.72
N PRO A 93 -4.09 1.41 -11.03
CA PRO A 93 -4.30 0.77 -12.33
C PRO A 93 -5.71 0.19 -12.41
N ALA A 94 -6.45 0.58 -13.46
CA ALA A 94 -7.88 0.30 -13.71
C ALA A 94 -8.27 -1.18 -13.88
N ASN A 95 -7.37 -2.13 -13.59
CA ASN A 95 -7.59 -3.58 -13.78
C ASN A 95 -7.63 -4.38 -12.47
N LEU A 96 -7.76 -3.72 -11.32
CA LEU A 96 -8.10 -4.40 -10.08
C LEU A 96 -9.62 -4.41 -9.95
N ALA A 97 -10.24 -5.52 -10.37
CA ALA A 97 -11.52 -5.90 -9.81
C ALA A 97 -11.32 -6.00 -8.29
N ASP A 98 -11.98 -5.13 -7.54
CA ASP A 98 -12.12 -5.27 -6.10
C ASP A 98 -12.77 -6.64 -5.85
N THR A 99 -11.97 -7.58 -5.36
CA THR A 99 -12.47 -8.88 -4.91
C THR A 99 -12.66 -8.81 -3.40
N GLY A 100 -13.29 -7.73 -2.94
CA GLY A 100 -13.76 -7.55 -1.57
C GLY A 100 -15.20 -8.05 -1.42
N ALA A 101 -15.33 -9.25 -0.85
CA ALA A 101 -16.56 -9.94 -0.41
C ALA A 101 -17.38 -10.64 -1.52
N GLU A 102 -17.97 -11.82 -1.36
CA GLU A 102 -18.48 -12.47 -0.14
C GLU A 102 -18.55 -13.99 -0.40
N GLY A 103 -17.68 -14.79 0.23
CA GLY A 103 -17.74 -16.26 0.21
C GLY A 103 -18.04 -16.75 1.62
N GLY A 104 -19.33 -16.91 1.91
CA GLY A 104 -19.85 -17.20 3.25
C GLY A 104 -19.20 -18.40 3.93
N VAL A 105 -18.70 -18.19 5.13
CA VAL A 105 -18.43 -19.26 6.08
C VAL A 105 -19.80 -19.74 6.59
N GLN A 106 -20.27 -20.85 6.02
CA GLN A 106 -21.42 -21.58 6.52
C GLN A 106 -21.01 -22.31 7.81
N MET A 107 -21.29 -21.69 8.95
CA MET A 107 -21.37 -22.38 10.23
C MET A 107 -22.72 -23.11 10.32
N GLY A 108 -22.69 -24.43 10.16
CA GLY A 108 -23.65 -25.35 10.78
C GLY A 108 -22.84 -26.47 11.42
N GLY A 109 -23.14 -27.02 12.59
CA GLY A 109 -24.25 -26.90 13.52
C GLY A 109 -24.07 -28.06 14.51
N SER A 110 -24.49 -27.89 15.76
CA SER A 110 -24.21 -28.73 16.91
C SER A 110 -24.59 -30.21 16.79
N ALA A 111 -23.83 -31.08 17.48
CA ALA A 111 -24.35 -32.31 18.08
C ALA A 111 -23.57 -32.69 19.36
N ALA A 112 -24.22 -32.42 20.49
CA ALA A 112 -24.23 -33.08 21.80
C ALA A 112 -23.07 -34.01 22.26
N GLY A 113 -22.64 -33.81 23.51
CA GLY A 113 -22.05 -34.89 24.32
C GLY A 113 -21.34 -34.49 25.62
N LYS A 114 -22.13 -34.26 26.70
CA LYS A 114 -21.91 -34.75 28.08
C LYS A 114 -20.71 -34.18 28.89
N GLN A 115 -20.97 -33.28 29.87
CA GLN A 115 -20.92 -33.50 31.35
C GLN A 115 -19.54 -33.98 31.86
N GLU A 116 -18.91 -33.48 32.93
CA GLU A 116 -19.41 -32.94 34.19
C GLU A 116 -18.25 -32.34 35.06
N SER A 117 -18.61 -31.39 35.92
CA SER A 117 -18.14 -31.12 37.30
C SER A 117 -16.68 -30.77 37.71
N VAL A 118 -16.59 -29.57 38.29
CA VAL A 118 -15.75 -28.98 39.39
C VAL A 118 -15.55 -29.92 40.61
N PRO A 119 -14.86 -29.57 41.73
CA PRO A 119 -13.82 -28.57 42.10
C PRO A 119 -12.59 -29.25 42.81
N SER A 120 -11.53 -28.58 43.27
CA SER A 120 -11.47 -28.06 44.66
C SER A 120 -10.02 -27.74 45.08
N GLU A 121 -9.95 -26.85 46.06
CA GLU A 121 -8.85 -26.09 46.67
C GLU A 121 -7.83 -26.91 47.50
N GLY A 122 -6.73 -26.23 47.89
CA GLY A 122 -5.86 -26.58 49.03
C GLY A 122 -4.38 -26.52 48.67
N ALA A 123 -3.64 -25.42 48.92
CA ALA A 123 -3.07 -24.98 50.20
C ALA A 123 -2.06 -25.98 50.82
N GLY A 124 -0.80 -25.57 50.96
CA GLY A 124 0.22 -26.30 51.71
C GLY A 124 1.65 -25.83 51.46
N GLU A 125 2.13 -24.94 52.33
CA GLU A 125 3.55 -24.61 52.56
C GLU A 125 4.40 -25.86 52.87
N GLY A 126 5.70 -25.79 52.61
CA GLY A 126 6.65 -26.82 53.02
C GLY A 126 8.06 -26.60 52.50
N GLN A 127 8.77 -25.70 53.17
CA GLN A 127 10.21 -25.46 53.14
C GLN A 127 11.02 -26.72 53.51
N ASP A 128 12.21 -26.90 52.91
CA ASP A 128 13.52 -27.00 53.59
C ASP A 128 14.57 -27.83 52.83
N ASP A 129 15.82 -27.39 53.00
CA ASP A 129 17.06 -27.70 52.30
C ASP A 129 17.63 -29.11 52.60
N GLU A 130 18.44 -29.65 51.67
CA GLU A 130 19.86 -29.97 51.93
C GLU A 130 20.50 -30.76 50.78
N ALA A 131 21.73 -30.37 50.50
CA ALA A 131 22.66 -30.99 49.60
C ALA A 131 23.32 -32.22 50.27
N GLY A 132 23.67 -33.23 49.47
CA GLY A 132 24.33 -34.42 50.00
C GLY A 132 24.96 -35.28 48.91
N LEU A 133 26.14 -34.86 48.43
CA LEU A 133 27.09 -35.68 47.69
C LEU A 133 27.48 -36.93 48.49
N THR A 134 27.34 -38.16 47.96
CA THR A 134 28.44 -39.15 47.93
C THR A 134 28.14 -40.43 47.14
N ARG A 135 29.07 -40.74 46.21
CA ARG A 135 29.64 -42.05 45.84
C ARG A 135 28.73 -43.28 45.64
N ASP A 136 28.67 -43.65 44.36
CA ASP A 136 29.22 -44.88 43.77
C ASP A 136 28.66 -46.24 44.22
N SER A 137 28.11 -46.97 43.26
CA SER A 137 27.88 -48.42 43.34
C SER A 137 27.69 -48.97 41.92
N THR A 138 28.80 -49.33 41.29
CA THR A 138 28.81 -50.11 40.05
C THR A 138 28.60 -51.59 40.39
N PHE A 139 27.55 -52.23 39.85
CA PHE A 139 27.60 -53.66 39.51
C PHE A 139 26.84 -53.95 38.22
N THR A 140 27.47 -54.83 37.45
CA THR A 140 27.28 -55.15 36.03
C THR A 140 26.28 -56.27 35.77
N SER A 141 25.79 -56.27 34.52
CA SER A 141 25.29 -57.43 33.74
C SER A 141 23.79 -57.74 33.84
N GLY A 142 23.10 -57.65 32.69
CA GLY A 142 21.77 -58.22 32.53
C GLY A 142 20.97 -57.71 31.35
N SER A 143 21.06 -58.44 30.24
CA SER A 143 19.97 -58.74 29.29
C SER A 143 19.39 -57.62 28.41
N GLY A 144 19.33 -57.93 27.11
CA GLY A 144 18.66 -57.12 26.10
C GLY A 144 17.17 -56.94 26.39
N GLY A 145 16.69 -55.73 26.14
CA GLY A 145 15.28 -55.37 26.18
C GLY A 145 15.15 -53.94 25.71
N GLY A 146 14.44 -53.73 24.61
CA GLY A 146 14.27 -52.43 23.97
C GLY A 146 13.74 -51.37 24.95
N ALA A 147 14.65 -50.55 25.47
CA ALA A 147 14.29 -49.38 26.25
C ALA A 147 14.02 -48.24 25.28
N GLY A 148 12.82 -48.25 24.69
CA GLY A 148 12.26 -47.05 24.07
C GLY A 148 12.21 -45.97 25.15
N LYS A 149 13.25 -45.12 25.19
CA LYS A 149 13.36 -44.00 26.12
C LYS A 149 12.13 -43.12 25.91
N ARG A 150 11.15 -43.24 26.80
CA ARG A 150 9.93 -42.41 26.77
C ARG A 150 10.43 -40.97 26.86
N LYS A 151 10.31 -40.21 25.76
CA LYS A 151 10.67 -38.78 25.73
C LYS A 151 9.90 -38.11 26.86
N ASN A 152 10.60 -37.37 27.72
CA ASN A 152 9.94 -36.66 28.80
C ASN A 152 8.98 -35.61 28.20
N VAL A 153 7.91 -35.28 28.93
CA VAL A 153 6.86 -34.34 28.46
C VAL A 153 7.46 -33.00 28.05
N ARG A 154 8.52 -32.55 28.72
CA ARG A 154 9.23 -31.30 28.42
C ARG A 154 9.87 -31.31 27.03
N GLN A 155 10.57 -32.39 26.67
CA GLN A 155 11.20 -32.54 25.36
C GLN A 155 10.16 -32.61 24.25
N GLN A 156 9.06 -33.34 24.45
CA GLN A 156 7.97 -33.39 23.46
C GLN A 156 7.33 -32.01 23.24
N THR A 157 7.18 -31.22 24.31
CA THR A 157 6.67 -29.85 24.24
C THR A 157 7.60 -28.95 23.43
N PHE A 158 8.92 -29.02 23.65
CA PHE A 158 9.89 -28.25 22.88
C PHE A 158 9.95 -28.67 21.41
N GLU A 159 9.92 -29.97 21.11
CA GLU A 159 9.87 -30.48 19.74
C GLU A 159 8.61 -29.98 19.00
N ALA A 160 7.45 -29.99 19.68
CA ALA A 160 6.21 -29.45 19.11
C ALA A 160 6.29 -27.93 18.87
N ILE A 161 6.88 -27.16 19.78
CA ILE A 161 7.08 -25.72 19.59
C ILE A 161 8.01 -25.46 18.40
N ALA A 162 9.11 -26.22 18.29
CA ALA A 162 10.06 -26.08 17.18
C ALA A 162 9.41 -26.39 15.82
N ASP A 163 8.60 -27.45 15.75
CA ASP A 163 7.84 -27.81 14.55
C ASP A 163 6.84 -26.72 14.15
N VAL A 164 6.14 -26.12 15.12
CA VAL A 164 5.24 -24.99 14.87
C VAL A 164 6.01 -23.76 14.36
N MET A 165 7.15 -23.44 14.95
CA MET A 165 7.99 -22.32 14.53
C MET A 165 8.54 -22.52 13.12
N ASP A 166 8.99 -23.72 12.77
CA ASP A 166 9.47 -24.06 11.43
C ASP A 166 8.36 -23.90 10.39
N LYS A 167 7.18 -24.47 10.64
CA LYS A 167 6.00 -24.32 9.78
C LYS A 167 5.58 -22.85 9.61
N HIS A 168 5.59 -22.09 10.71
CA HIS A 168 5.30 -20.66 10.65
C HIS A 168 6.33 -19.91 9.80
N GLY A 169 7.62 -20.21 9.97
CA GLY A 169 8.70 -19.64 9.16
C GLY A 169 8.54 -19.93 7.67
N GLN A 170 8.22 -21.18 7.31
CA GLN A 170 7.96 -21.58 5.92
C GLN A 170 6.71 -20.89 5.34
N LEU A 171 5.63 -20.80 6.12
CA LEU A 171 4.41 -20.10 5.70
C LEU A 171 4.68 -18.61 5.45
N MET A 172 5.42 -17.96 6.34
CA MET A 172 5.79 -16.54 6.18
C MET A 172 6.70 -16.33 4.97
N ALA A 173 7.71 -17.20 4.78
CA ALA A 173 8.60 -17.13 3.63
C ALA A 173 7.86 -17.29 2.30
N THR A 174 6.96 -18.28 2.19
CA THR A 174 6.16 -18.50 0.98
C THR A 174 5.13 -17.39 0.73
N THR A 175 4.53 -16.84 1.78
CA THR A 175 3.61 -15.71 1.67
C THR A 175 4.34 -14.47 1.15
N VAL A 176 5.50 -14.13 1.72
CA VAL A 176 6.29 -12.98 1.27
C VAL A 176 6.84 -13.19 -0.14
N ASP A 177 7.36 -14.38 -0.46
CA ASP A 177 7.88 -14.70 -1.80
C ASP A 177 6.79 -14.61 -2.87
N SER A 178 5.62 -15.20 -2.63
CA SER A 178 4.51 -15.14 -3.58
C SER A 178 3.97 -13.71 -3.77
N ALA A 179 3.86 -12.93 -2.70
CA ALA A 179 3.50 -11.51 -2.78
C ALA A 179 4.54 -10.71 -3.57
N SER A 180 5.83 -10.93 -3.31
CA SER A 180 6.94 -10.25 -3.97
C SER A 180 7.00 -10.58 -5.46
N LYS A 181 6.83 -11.86 -5.84
CA LYS A 181 6.76 -12.28 -7.25
C LYS A 181 5.61 -11.63 -8.00
N ARG A 182 4.44 -11.52 -7.37
CA ARG A 182 3.28 -10.83 -7.95
C ARG A 182 3.56 -9.34 -8.16
N GLN A 183 4.14 -8.66 -7.17
CA GLN A 183 4.52 -7.26 -7.30
C GLN A 183 5.57 -7.05 -8.39
N CYS A 184 6.58 -7.92 -8.45
CA CYS A 184 7.62 -7.89 -9.47
C CYS A 184 7.01 -8.03 -10.87
N SER A 185 6.13 -9.01 -11.09
CA SER A 185 5.44 -9.20 -12.37
C SER A 185 4.63 -7.97 -12.81
N VAL A 186 3.94 -7.31 -11.87
CA VAL A 186 3.20 -6.08 -12.16
C VAL A 186 4.16 -4.95 -12.56
N LEU A 187 5.26 -4.78 -11.82
CA LEU A 187 6.24 -3.74 -12.11
C LEU A 187 6.94 -3.96 -13.46
N THR A 188 7.31 -5.20 -13.77
CA THR A 188 7.89 -5.55 -15.08
C THR A 188 6.94 -5.16 -16.21
N ARG A 189 5.65 -5.50 -16.10
CA ARG A 189 4.66 -5.12 -17.12
C ARG A 189 4.50 -3.61 -17.25
N GLN A 190 4.61 -2.87 -16.15
CA GLN A 190 4.57 -1.40 -16.18
C GLN A 190 5.80 -0.82 -16.89
N CYS A 191 7.00 -1.37 -16.65
CA CYS A 191 8.21 -0.98 -17.38
C CYS A 191 8.04 -1.23 -18.89
N ASP A 192 7.58 -2.41 -19.29
CA ASP A 192 7.39 -2.74 -20.71
C ASP A 192 6.38 -1.81 -21.41
N ILE A 193 5.34 -1.37 -20.70
CA ILE A 193 4.36 -0.42 -21.24
C ILE A 193 4.99 0.96 -21.40
N LEU A 194 5.73 1.42 -20.40
CA LEU A 194 6.37 2.73 -20.42
C LEU A 194 7.43 2.81 -21.54
N GLU A 195 8.22 1.75 -21.73
CA GLU A 195 9.21 1.68 -22.80
C GLU A 195 8.55 1.81 -24.18
N ARG A 196 7.45 1.07 -24.42
CA ARG A 196 6.68 1.17 -25.66
C ARG A 196 6.09 2.57 -25.89
N GLU A 197 5.60 3.22 -24.83
CA GLU A 197 5.08 4.59 -24.93
C GLU A 197 6.19 5.59 -25.31
N VAL A 198 7.37 5.47 -24.70
CA VAL A 198 8.53 6.31 -25.02
C VAL A 198 8.96 6.12 -26.48
N ASP A 199 8.99 4.88 -26.96
CA ASP A 199 9.33 4.58 -28.35
C ASP A 199 8.33 5.19 -29.34
N ILE A 200 7.03 5.11 -29.04
CA ILE A 200 5.98 5.73 -29.86
C ILE A 200 6.18 7.25 -29.90
N GLN A 201 6.39 7.89 -28.74
CA GLN A 201 6.61 9.33 -28.69
C GLN A 201 7.85 9.75 -29.48
N ARG A 202 8.95 9.01 -29.35
CA ARG A 202 10.17 9.24 -30.13
C ARG A 202 9.89 9.21 -31.63
N GLN A 203 9.21 8.18 -32.12
CA GLN A 203 8.84 8.07 -33.54
C GLN A 203 7.94 9.23 -34.00
N HIS A 204 7.03 9.68 -33.14
CA HIS A 204 6.20 10.85 -33.43
C HIS A 204 7.03 12.13 -33.58
N TYR A 205 8.01 12.36 -32.70
CA TYR A 205 8.92 13.50 -32.82
C TYR A 205 9.80 13.43 -34.06
N GLU A 206 10.35 12.26 -34.40
CA GLU A 206 11.15 12.07 -35.62
C GLU A 206 10.34 12.40 -36.88
N LYS A 207 9.08 11.95 -36.96
CA LYS A 207 8.18 12.30 -38.08
C LYS A 207 7.84 13.78 -38.13
N ALA A 208 7.60 14.41 -36.98
CA ALA A 208 7.31 15.84 -36.91
C ALA A 208 8.52 16.68 -37.35
N ASP A 209 9.73 16.31 -36.94
CA ASP A 209 10.97 16.97 -37.36
C ASP A 209 11.19 16.84 -38.87
N GLN A 210 10.97 15.64 -39.43
CA GLN A 210 11.02 15.43 -40.88
C GLN A 210 10.01 16.32 -41.63
N ALA A 211 8.77 16.43 -41.13
CA ALA A 211 7.76 17.29 -41.72
C ALA A 211 8.15 18.78 -41.66
N ASN A 212 8.70 19.23 -40.53
CA ASN A 212 9.21 20.60 -40.38
C ASN A 212 10.37 20.87 -41.34
N LEU A 213 11.30 19.94 -41.50
CA LEU A 213 12.41 20.07 -42.46
C LEU A 213 11.91 20.22 -43.89
N MET A 214 10.94 19.39 -44.30
CA MET A 214 10.33 19.49 -45.63
C MET A 214 9.63 20.84 -45.84
N MET A 215 8.93 21.34 -44.83
CA MET A 215 8.26 22.65 -44.88
C MET A 215 9.29 23.78 -45.02
N CYS A 216 10.36 23.77 -44.23
CA CYS A 216 11.44 24.75 -44.32
C CYS A 216 12.12 24.74 -45.70
N ASN A 217 12.38 23.55 -46.25
CA ASN A 217 12.96 23.42 -47.60
C ASN A 217 12.02 23.99 -48.67
N ALA A 218 10.72 23.70 -48.59
CA ALA A 218 9.73 24.25 -49.53
C ALA A 218 9.67 25.79 -49.48
N LEU A 219 9.67 26.36 -48.26
CA LEU A 219 9.71 27.82 -48.07
C LEU A 219 11.00 28.43 -48.64
N LEU A 220 12.14 27.76 -48.46
CA LEU A 220 13.42 28.21 -49.01
C LEU A 220 13.41 28.24 -50.54
N GLU A 221 12.85 27.23 -51.20
CA GLU A 221 12.71 27.19 -52.66
C GLU A 221 11.74 28.27 -53.18
N ILE A 222 10.63 28.51 -52.47
CA ILE A 222 9.74 29.64 -52.79
C ILE A 222 10.50 30.97 -52.70
N ALA A 223 11.29 31.19 -51.65
CA ALA A 223 12.08 32.40 -51.50
C ALA A 223 13.14 32.59 -52.61
N LYS A 224 13.79 31.50 -53.05
CA LYS A 224 14.73 31.54 -54.19
C LYS A 224 14.03 31.93 -55.49
N THR A 225 12.94 31.26 -55.82
CA THR A 225 12.19 31.53 -57.05
C THR A 225 11.62 32.96 -57.12
N ILE A 226 11.22 33.54 -55.99
CA ILE A 226 10.82 34.95 -55.92
C ILE A 226 12.02 35.87 -56.21
N ARG A 227 13.19 35.58 -55.64
CA ARG A 227 14.40 36.39 -55.82
C ARG A 227 14.90 36.38 -57.27
N GLU A 228 14.82 35.24 -57.95
CA GLU A 228 15.23 35.11 -59.36
C GLU A 228 14.29 35.82 -60.34
N ARG A 229 13.05 36.12 -59.91
CA ARG A 229 12.05 36.84 -60.70
C ARG A 229 12.03 38.35 -60.46
N SER A 230 12.73 38.83 -59.42
CA SER A 230 12.89 40.25 -59.10
C SER A 230 14.13 40.83 -59.75
#